data_AF-A0A2N2T1A0-F1
#
_entry.id   AF-A0A2N2T1A0-F1
#
_cell.length_a   1.000
_cell.length_b   1.000
_cell.length_c   1.000
_cell.angle_alpha   90.00
_cell.angle_beta   90.00
_cell.angle_gamma   90.00
#
_symmetry.space_group_name_H-M   'P 1'
#
loop_
_entity.id
_entity.type
_entity.pdbx_description
1 polymer ?
#
loop_
_entity_poly.entity_id
_entity_poly.type
_entity_poly.pdbx_seq_one_letter_code
_entity_poly.pdbx_strand_id
1 'polypeptide(L)'
;MNKPMPTTAEMDRLIACLPLIYGNGPVVIEDRDDGSSGKVGLLEVSYPVYSDEIQHVFKLAASEVWRDADYLNKDAPGMLGDPAFIASASIDDIRTMLTQCVRSERFSPGYRALVVKSGQLKQILERVQALRDAQAADQEDKFHQEAELSQPQCYTCVHWIKDTSACTAYPDGILTGIMSGELDHSEPLPGDHGITYMAKAH
;
A
#
# COMPACT_ATOMS: atom_id res chain seq x y z
N MET A 1 7.85 13.88 -12.16
CA MET A 1 8.62 12.90 -11.35
C MET A 1 7.63 11.89 -10.80
N ASN A 2 7.81 10.60 -11.09
CA ASN A 2 6.97 9.56 -10.50
C ASN A 2 7.21 9.55 -8.99
N LYS A 3 6.17 9.86 -8.21
CA LYS A 3 6.23 9.80 -6.75
C LYS A 3 6.18 8.34 -6.31
N PRO A 4 6.99 7.92 -5.33
CA PRO A 4 6.94 6.56 -4.81
C PRO A 4 5.53 6.26 -4.30
N MET A 5 5.04 5.04 -4.47
CA MET A 5 3.76 4.64 -3.89
C MET A 5 3.81 4.73 -2.36
N PRO A 6 2.70 5.09 -1.69
CA PRO A 6 2.61 4.98 -0.25
C PRO A 6 2.83 3.52 0.16
N THR A 7 3.58 3.33 1.23
CA THR A 7 3.75 2.05 1.91
C THR A 7 2.44 1.65 2.60
N THR A 8 2.29 0.36 2.90
CA THR A 8 1.16 -0.16 3.67
C THR A 8 0.99 0.58 5.00
N ALA A 9 2.09 0.84 5.71
CA ALA A 9 2.06 1.58 6.97
C ALA A 9 1.59 3.05 6.81
N GLU A 10 1.86 3.69 5.67
CA GLU A 10 1.36 5.04 5.38
C GLU A 10 -0.14 5.04 5.07
N MET A 11 -0.63 4.01 4.37
CA MET A 11 -2.06 3.81 4.13
C MET A 11 -2.80 3.52 5.43
N ASP A 12 -2.29 2.60 6.26
CA ASP A 12 -2.88 2.17 7.52
C ASP A 12 -3.07 3.35 8.49
N ARG A 13 -2.14 4.32 8.52
CA ARG A 13 -2.27 5.54 9.33
C ARG A 13 -3.46 6.41 8.92
N LEU A 14 -3.73 6.55 7.62
CA LEU A 14 -4.92 7.26 7.15
C LEU A 14 -6.18 6.46 7.47
N ILE A 15 -6.17 5.15 7.23
CA ILE A 15 -7.31 4.26 7.49
C ILE A 15 -7.69 4.28 8.97
N ALA A 16 -6.72 4.31 9.89
CA ALA A 16 -6.96 4.39 11.33
C ALA A 16 -7.75 5.64 11.75
N CYS A 17 -7.78 6.71 10.92
CA CYS A 17 -8.58 7.90 11.20
C CYS A 17 -10.08 7.69 10.95
N LEU A 18 -10.50 6.69 10.16
CA LEU A 18 -11.91 6.40 9.88
C LEU A 18 -12.73 6.19 11.16
N PRO A 19 -12.42 5.19 12.02
CA PRO A 19 -13.19 4.97 13.23
C PRO A 19 -13.03 6.09 14.26
N LEU A 20 -11.89 6.79 14.27
CA LEU A 20 -11.66 7.90 15.20
C LEU A 20 -12.58 9.10 14.91
N ILE A 21 -12.78 9.42 13.63
CA ILE A 21 -13.58 10.58 13.23
C ILE A 21 -15.06 10.19 13.09
N TYR A 22 -15.35 9.02 12.50
CA TYR A 22 -16.71 8.64 12.08
C TYR A 22 -17.34 7.51 12.91
N GLY A 23 -16.66 7.01 13.95
CA GLY A 23 -17.14 5.88 14.75
C GLY A 23 -18.20 6.21 15.81
N ASN A 24 -18.26 7.48 16.26
CA ASN A 24 -19.10 7.89 17.41
C ASN A 24 -20.37 8.67 17.00
N GLY A 25 -20.88 8.45 15.79
CA GLY A 25 -22.06 9.15 15.26
C GLY A 25 -21.70 10.37 14.39
N PRO A 26 -22.64 11.33 14.22
CA PRO A 26 -22.41 12.50 13.37
C PRO A 26 -21.22 13.33 13.83
N VAL A 27 -20.35 13.73 12.91
CA VAL A 27 -19.19 14.58 13.22
C VAL A 27 -19.66 15.99 13.56
N VAL A 28 -19.36 16.44 14.78
CA VAL A 28 -19.64 17.80 15.23
C VAL A 28 -18.37 18.63 15.12
N ILE A 29 -18.47 19.77 14.43
CA ILE A 29 -17.41 20.79 14.36
C ILE A 29 -18.08 22.10 14.73
N GLU A 30 -17.65 22.65 15.86
CA GLU A 30 -18.13 23.91 16.41
C GLU A 30 -17.50 25.08 15.66
N ASP A 31 -18.25 26.16 15.49
CA ASP A 31 -17.70 27.42 15.01
C ASP A 31 -17.46 28.35 16.19
N ARG A 32 -16.26 28.94 16.26
CA ARG A 32 -15.87 29.93 17.25
C ARG A 32 -15.97 31.32 16.64
N ASP A 33 -16.72 32.19 17.31
CA ASP A 33 -16.76 33.61 17.00
C ASP A 33 -15.41 34.29 17.35
N ASP A 34 -14.95 35.19 16.49
CA ASP A 34 -13.71 35.95 16.69
C ASP A 34 -13.89 37.15 17.65
N GLY A 35 -15.06 37.30 18.26
CA GLY A 35 -15.45 38.40 19.12
C GLY A 35 -16.01 39.61 18.36
N SER A 36 -16.30 39.49 17.07
CA SER A 36 -16.93 40.54 16.25
C SER A 36 -18.46 40.51 16.28
N SER A 37 -19.07 39.41 16.75
CA SER A 37 -20.53 39.27 16.87
C SER A 37 -21.21 40.48 17.52
N GLY A 38 -22.20 41.05 16.82
CA GLY A 38 -23.01 42.17 17.31
C GLY A 38 -22.30 43.54 17.36
N LYS A 39 -21.07 43.66 16.86
CA LYS A 39 -20.35 44.95 16.80
C LYS A 39 -20.63 45.69 15.48
N VAL A 40 -21.26 46.86 15.59
CA VAL A 40 -21.60 47.70 14.43
C VAL A 40 -20.34 48.10 13.65
N GLY A 41 -20.32 47.80 12.35
CA GLY A 41 -19.22 48.15 11.45
C GLY A 41 -18.09 47.11 11.37
N LEU A 42 -18.21 45.97 12.06
CA LEU A 42 -17.32 44.82 11.90
C LEU A 42 -18.04 43.68 11.17
N LEU A 43 -17.30 42.97 10.33
CA LEU A 43 -17.77 41.74 9.72
C LEU A 43 -17.83 40.66 10.81
N GLU A 44 -18.98 40.01 10.97
CA GLU A 44 -19.07 38.82 11.82
C GLU A 44 -18.30 37.68 11.17
N VAL A 45 -17.23 37.22 11.83
CA VAL A 45 -16.41 36.11 11.34
C VAL A 45 -16.36 35.01 12.38
N SER A 46 -16.78 33.81 11.96
CA SER A 46 -16.61 32.59 12.74
C SER A 46 -15.64 31.64 12.05
N TYR A 47 -14.95 30.83 12.85
CA TYR A 47 -13.98 29.86 12.37
C TYR A 47 -14.21 28.49 13.01
N PRO A 48 -14.09 27.40 12.24
CA PRO A 48 -14.27 26.06 12.76
C PRO A 48 -13.18 25.69 13.77
N VAL A 49 -13.59 25.05 14.87
CA VAL A 49 -12.70 24.46 15.86
C VAL A 49 -12.64 22.96 15.61
N TYR A 50 -11.48 22.49 15.18
CA TYR A 50 -11.23 21.08 14.89
C TYR A 50 -10.75 20.33 16.12
N SER A 51 -11.35 19.16 16.37
CA SER A 51 -10.85 18.20 17.35
C SER A 51 -9.47 17.67 16.96
N ASP A 52 -8.78 17.04 17.91
CA ASP A 52 -7.44 16.49 17.69
C ASP A 52 -7.44 15.41 16.60
N GLU A 53 -8.50 14.62 16.48
CA GLU A 53 -8.65 13.59 15.45
C GLU A 53 -8.74 14.20 14.05
N ILE A 54 -9.51 15.27 13.89
CA ILE A 54 -9.62 16.00 12.62
C ILE A 54 -8.30 16.69 12.28
N GLN A 55 -7.64 17.31 13.26
CA GLN A 55 -6.31 17.90 13.03
C GLN A 55 -5.28 16.82 12.64
N HIS A 56 -5.36 15.65 13.26
CA HIS A 56 -4.46 14.54 13.00
C HIS A 56 -4.56 14.04 11.56
N VAL A 57 -5.77 13.76 11.05
CA VAL A 57 -5.93 13.28 9.67
C VAL A 57 -5.44 14.30 8.65
N PHE A 58 -5.70 15.60 8.87
CA PHE A 58 -5.22 16.64 7.96
C PHE A 58 -3.70 16.84 8.03
N LYS A 59 -3.08 16.59 9.19
CA LYS A 59 -1.62 16.56 9.32
C LYS A 59 -1.02 15.38 8.56
N LEU A 60 -1.62 14.20 8.63
CA LEU A 60 -1.21 13.03 7.84
C LEU A 60 -1.37 13.29 6.34
N ALA A 61 -2.55 13.77 5.91
CA ALA A 61 -2.84 14.10 4.52
C ALA A 61 -1.91 15.20 3.94
N ALA A 62 -1.35 16.06 4.79
CA ALA A 62 -0.38 17.09 4.39
C ALA A 62 1.06 16.57 4.20
N SER A 63 1.35 15.33 4.60
CA SER A 63 2.68 14.73 4.46
C SER A 63 3.08 14.52 3.00
N GLU A 64 4.38 14.35 2.74
CA GLU A 64 4.91 14.39 1.36
C GLU A 64 4.37 13.27 0.47
N VAL A 65 4.14 12.07 1.03
CA VAL A 65 3.64 10.91 0.30
C VAL A 65 2.22 11.10 -0.24
N TRP A 66 1.42 11.96 0.41
CA TRP A 66 0.03 12.28 0.07
C TRP A 66 -0.12 13.58 -0.72
N ARG A 67 0.97 14.34 -0.87
CA ARG A 67 0.93 15.63 -1.55
C ARG A 67 0.98 15.47 -3.05
N ASP A 68 0.12 16.16 -3.77
CA ASP A 68 0.25 16.41 -5.20
C ASP A 68 0.67 17.86 -5.48
N ALA A 69 1.76 18.04 -6.24
CA ALA A 69 2.25 19.37 -6.59
C ALA A 69 1.47 19.97 -7.75
N ASP A 70 0.86 19.11 -8.58
CA ASP A 70 0.17 19.49 -9.82
C ASP A 70 -1.37 19.50 -9.66
N TYR A 71 -1.87 19.46 -8.42
CA TYR A 71 -3.30 19.28 -8.13
C TYR A 71 -4.20 20.36 -8.77
N LEU A 72 -3.66 21.57 -9.00
CA LEU A 72 -4.39 22.68 -9.61
C LEU A 72 -4.80 22.42 -11.07
N ASN A 73 -4.09 21.54 -11.77
CA ASN A 73 -4.36 21.23 -13.17
C ASN A 73 -5.29 20.01 -13.37
N LYS A 74 -5.85 19.46 -12.28
CA LYS A 74 -6.54 18.16 -12.27
C LYS A 74 -8.00 18.21 -11.86
N ASP A 75 -8.62 19.38 -11.81
CA ASP A 75 -10.02 19.56 -11.38
C ASP A 75 -10.37 18.81 -10.08
N ALA A 76 -9.51 18.98 -9.05
CA ALA A 76 -9.74 18.37 -7.74
C ALA A 76 -11.13 18.66 -7.14
N PRO A 77 -11.74 19.85 -7.31
CA PRO A 77 -13.12 20.09 -6.89
C PRO A 77 -14.14 19.19 -7.59
N GLY A 78 -14.01 18.98 -8.91
CA GLY A 78 -14.86 18.06 -9.65
C GLY A 78 -14.72 16.61 -9.17
N MET A 79 -13.48 16.15 -8.95
CA MET A 79 -13.20 14.82 -8.39
C MET A 79 -13.86 14.60 -7.02
N LEU A 80 -13.75 15.59 -6.13
CA LEU A 80 -14.36 15.54 -4.80
C LEU A 80 -15.90 15.59 -4.84
N GLY A 81 -16.47 16.18 -5.90
CA GLY A 81 -17.91 16.28 -6.09
C GLY A 81 -18.57 15.01 -6.64
N ASP A 82 -17.80 14.02 -7.09
CA ASP A 82 -18.28 12.80 -7.71
C ASP A 82 -17.97 11.54 -6.86
N PRO A 83 -18.96 11.01 -6.12
CA PRO A 83 -18.78 9.78 -5.33
C PRO A 83 -18.33 8.56 -6.13
N ALA A 84 -18.79 8.43 -7.39
CA ALA A 84 -18.41 7.29 -8.23
C ALA A 84 -16.93 7.40 -8.66
N PHE A 85 -16.47 8.62 -8.92
CA PHE A 85 -15.05 8.89 -9.14
C PHE A 85 -14.23 8.53 -7.90
N ILE A 86 -14.61 9.01 -6.71
CA ILE A 86 -13.89 8.70 -5.45
C ILE A 86 -13.81 7.18 -5.23
N ALA A 87 -14.89 6.44 -5.47
CA ALA A 87 -14.93 4.99 -5.28
C ALA A 87 -13.99 4.19 -6.20
N SER A 88 -13.63 4.75 -7.37
CA SER A 88 -12.74 4.12 -8.34
C SER A 88 -11.35 4.77 -8.43
N ALA A 89 -11.14 5.89 -7.73
CA ALA A 89 -9.94 6.72 -7.76
C ALA A 89 -8.64 5.94 -7.58
N SER A 90 -7.60 6.32 -8.30
CA SER A 90 -6.24 5.82 -8.10
C SER A 90 -5.57 6.49 -6.89
N ILE A 91 -4.38 6.02 -6.50
CA ILE A 91 -3.59 6.71 -5.46
C ILE A 91 -3.21 8.15 -5.88
N ASP A 92 -2.97 8.40 -7.17
CA ASP A 92 -2.63 9.74 -7.64
C ASP A 92 -3.85 10.69 -7.61
N ASP A 93 -5.04 10.17 -7.87
CA ASP A 93 -6.29 10.90 -7.68
C ASP A 93 -6.53 11.19 -6.18
N ILE A 94 -6.28 10.22 -5.30
CA ILE A 94 -6.36 10.41 -3.85
C ILE A 94 -5.40 11.51 -3.38
N ARG A 95 -4.15 11.54 -3.87
CA ARG A 95 -3.18 12.61 -3.55
C ARG A 95 -3.70 13.98 -3.97
N THR A 96 -4.30 14.04 -5.15
CA THR A 96 -4.90 15.25 -5.71
C THR A 96 -6.02 15.76 -4.79
N MET A 97 -6.97 14.87 -4.45
CA MET A 97 -8.10 15.18 -3.58
C MET A 97 -7.65 15.56 -2.16
N LEU A 98 -6.77 14.79 -1.52
CA LEU A 98 -6.24 15.10 -0.18
C LEU A 98 -5.51 16.44 -0.16
N THR A 99 -4.74 16.76 -1.20
CA THR A 99 -4.04 18.05 -1.30
C THR A 99 -5.03 19.20 -1.39
N GLN A 100 -6.10 19.05 -2.19
CA GLN A 100 -7.19 20.02 -2.27
C GLN A 100 -7.84 20.23 -0.91
N CYS A 101 -8.16 19.15 -0.18
CA CYS A 101 -8.74 19.22 1.17
C CYS A 101 -7.83 19.95 2.17
N VAL A 102 -6.51 19.71 2.12
CA VAL A 102 -5.55 20.36 3.02
C VAL A 102 -5.36 21.84 2.69
N ARG A 103 -5.21 22.18 1.41
CA ARG A 103 -4.78 23.53 0.97
C ARG A 103 -5.92 24.53 0.88
N SER A 104 -7.14 24.09 0.60
CA SER A 104 -8.28 24.99 0.39
C SER A 104 -8.72 25.72 1.65
N GLU A 105 -8.40 25.19 2.84
CA GLU A 105 -8.61 25.88 4.12
C GLU A 105 -7.94 27.26 4.17
N ARG A 106 -6.82 27.44 3.46
CA ARG A 106 -6.11 28.72 3.40
C ARG A 106 -6.90 29.81 2.67
N PHE A 107 -7.78 29.42 1.76
CA PHE A 107 -8.50 30.33 0.86
C PHE A 107 -9.99 30.42 1.18
N SER A 108 -10.53 29.38 1.80
CA SER A 108 -11.92 29.28 2.24
C SER A 108 -11.94 28.68 3.65
N PRO A 109 -11.87 29.51 4.70
CA PRO A 109 -12.05 29.04 6.07
C PRO A 109 -13.32 28.20 6.18
N GLY A 110 -13.25 27.05 6.86
CA GLY A 110 -14.38 26.12 6.90
C GLY A 110 -14.37 25.03 5.84
N TYR A 111 -13.48 25.07 4.84
CA TYR A 111 -13.44 24.06 3.79
C TYR A 111 -13.19 22.64 4.32
N ARG A 112 -12.27 22.48 5.26
CA ARG A 112 -12.05 21.19 5.92
C ARG A 112 -13.28 20.73 6.68
N ALA A 113 -14.00 21.65 7.32
CA ALA A 113 -15.24 21.31 8.01
C ALA A 113 -16.31 20.83 7.02
N LEU A 114 -16.42 21.47 5.87
CA LEU A 114 -17.29 21.07 4.77
C LEU A 114 -16.98 19.64 4.31
N VAL A 115 -15.73 19.35 3.95
CA VAL A 115 -15.31 18.03 3.44
C VAL A 115 -15.51 16.91 4.47
N VAL A 116 -15.31 17.21 5.76
CA VAL A 116 -15.55 16.26 6.85
C VAL A 116 -17.05 15.99 7.00
N LYS A 117 -17.87 17.05 7.09
CA LYS A 117 -19.32 16.97 7.33
C LYS A 117 -20.08 16.40 6.12
N SER A 118 -19.62 16.67 4.90
CA SER A 118 -20.21 16.13 3.66
C SER A 118 -19.91 14.64 3.45
N GLY A 119 -18.97 14.08 4.22
CA GLY A 119 -18.52 12.70 4.07
C GLY A 119 -17.55 12.48 2.90
N GLN A 120 -17.08 13.54 2.23
CA GLN A 120 -16.07 13.42 1.18
C GLN A 120 -14.75 12.86 1.72
N LEU A 121 -14.30 13.33 2.89
CA LEU A 121 -13.10 12.78 3.53
C LEU A 121 -13.28 11.28 3.86
N LYS A 122 -14.45 10.91 4.38
CA LYS A 122 -14.78 9.51 4.67
C LYS A 122 -14.62 8.62 3.43
N GLN A 123 -15.21 9.02 2.31
CA GLN A 123 -15.14 8.25 1.05
C GLN A 123 -13.69 8.09 0.56
N ILE A 124 -12.86 9.13 0.69
CA ILE A 124 -11.43 9.04 0.34
C ILE A 124 -10.72 8.00 1.21
N LEU A 125 -10.94 8.02 2.53
CA LEU A 125 -10.30 7.08 3.44
C LEU A 125 -10.77 5.63 3.20
N GLU A 126 -12.06 5.44 2.92
CA GLU A 126 -12.62 4.13 2.53
C GLU A 126 -12.00 3.64 1.21
N ARG A 127 -11.76 4.55 0.26
CA ARG A 127 -11.05 4.20 -0.97
C ARG A 127 -9.60 3.79 -0.71
N VAL A 128 -8.89 4.48 0.17
CA VAL A 128 -7.53 4.09 0.59
C VAL A 128 -7.54 2.70 1.20
N GLN A 129 -8.54 2.38 2.04
CA GLN A 129 -8.72 1.04 2.60
C GLN A 129 -8.91 -0.01 1.50
N ALA A 130 -9.80 0.23 0.54
CA ALA A 130 -10.03 -0.70 -0.57
C ALA A 130 -8.76 -0.95 -1.41
N LEU A 131 -7.94 0.09 -1.65
CA LEU A 131 -6.68 -0.05 -2.37
C LEU A 131 -5.63 -0.84 -1.57
N ARG A 132 -5.56 -0.62 -0.26
CA ARG A 132 -4.71 -1.40 0.64
C ARG A 132 -5.11 -2.88 0.57
N ASP A 133 -6.40 -3.18 0.72
CA ASP A 133 -6.87 -4.58 0.78
C ASP A 133 -6.62 -5.32 -0.54
N ALA A 134 -6.77 -4.63 -1.67
CA ALA A 134 -6.38 -5.16 -2.98
C ALA A 134 -4.86 -5.45 -3.06
N GLN A 135 -4.00 -4.57 -2.52
CA GLN A 135 -2.56 -4.82 -2.48
C GLN A 135 -2.18 -6.03 -1.61
N ALA A 136 -2.93 -6.29 -0.53
CA ALA A 136 -2.70 -7.45 0.32
C ALA A 136 -3.08 -8.75 -0.41
N ALA A 137 -4.23 -8.78 -1.08
CA ALA A 137 -4.67 -9.95 -1.87
C ALA A 137 -3.68 -10.28 -3.01
N ASP A 138 -3.16 -9.26 -3.71
CA ASP A 138 -2.17 -9.43 -4.77
C ASP A 138 -0.82 -10.00 -4.25
N GLN A 139 -0.49 -9.77 -2.97
CA GLN A 139 0.72 -10.31 -2.34
C GLN A 139 0.54 -11.76 -1.90
N GLU A 140 -0.65 -12.14 -1.44
CA GLU A 140 -0.98 -13.52 -1.07
C GLU A 140 -0.99 -14.44 -2.30
N ASP A 141 -1.48 -13.97 -3.46
CA ASP A 141 -1.44 -14.73 -4.72
C ASP A 141 -0.01 -14.98 -5.22
N LYS A 142 0.90 -14.00 -5.06
CA LYS A 142 2.31 -14.14 -5.43
C LYS A 142 3.10 -15.10 -4.55
N PHE A 143 2.59 -15.42 -3.35
CA PHE A 143 3.18 -16.42 -2.46
C PHE A 143 2.61 -17.83 -2.72
N HIS A 144 1.51 -17.92 -3.47
CA HIS A 144 0.85 -19.17 -3.89
C HIS A 144 1.16 -19.58 -5.33
N GLN A 145 2.10 -18.93 -6.03
CA GLN A 145 2.82 -19.63 -7.09
C GLN A 145 3.55 -20.80 -6.43
N GLU A 146 3.00 -22.00 -6.59
CA GLU A 146 3.72 -23.25 -6.35
C GLU A 146 5.06 -23.12 -7.07
N ALA A 147 6.11 -22.81 -6.31
CA ALA A 147 7.44 -23.14 -6.75
C ALA A 147 7.36 -24.64 -6.99
N GLU A 148 7.32 -25.04 -8.26
CA GLU A 148 7.43 -26.42 -8.67
C GLU A 148 8.79 -26.87 -8.14
N LEU A 149 8.79 -27.38 -6.89
CA LEU A 149 9.93 -27.96 -6.21
C LEU A 149 10.21 -29.27 -6.94
N SER A 150 10.76 -29.16 -8.14
CA SER A 150 11.33 -30.25 -8.90
C SER A 150 12.41 -30.84 -8.00
N GLN A 151 12.11 -31.99 -7.39
CA GLN A 151 13.10 -32.69 -6.58
C GLN A 151 14.33 -32.92 -7.46
N PRO A 152 15.54 -32.57 -7.01
CA PRO A 152 16.71 -32.71 -7.86
C PRO A 152 16.89 -34.17 -8.25
N GLN A 153 17.38 -34.38 -9.48
CA GLN A 153 17.62 -35.71 -10.05
C GLN A 153 18.39 -36.64 -9.10
N CYS A 154 19.21 -36.08 -8.20
CA CYS A 154 19.92 -36.83 -7.16
C CYS A 154 19.00 -37.71 -6.28
N TYR A 155 17.78 -37.28 -5.96
CA TYR A 155 16.89 -38.04 -5.06
C TYR A 155 16.51 -39.41 -5.64
N THR A 156 16.39 -39.47 -6.95
CA THR A 156 16.06 -40.68 -7.72
C THR A 156 17.31 -41.40 -8.26
N CYS A 157 18.52 -40.89 -8.00
CA CYS A 157 19.77 -41.48 -8.49
C CYS A 157 20.27 -42.63 -7.59
N VAL A 158 20.74 -43.74 -8.18
CA VAL A 158 21.31 -44.89 -7.45
C VAL A 158 22.56 -44.54 -6.63
N HIS A 159 23.28 -43.49 -7.03
CA HIS A 159 24.54 -43.08 -6.40
C HIS A 159 24.34 -42.14 -5.19
N TRP A 160 23.13 -41.62 -5.00
CA TRP A 160 22.87 -40.65 -3.94
C TRP A 160 22.90 -41.31 -2.56
N ILE A 161 23.66 -40.69 -1.64
CA ILE A 161 23.75 -41.12 -0.26
C ILE A 161 22.61 -40.44 0.50
N LYS A 162 21.63 -41.24 0.91
CA LYS A 162 20.41 -40.79 1.59
C LYS A 162 20.73 -39.84 2.75
N ASP A 163 19.96 -38.76 2.86
CA ASP A 163 20.04 -37.74 3.91
C ASP A 163 21.38 -36.96 3.93
N THR A 164 22.12 -36.97 2.82
CA THR A 164 23.34 -36.18 2.63
C THR A 164 23.30 -35.38 1.33
N SER A 165 24.19 -34.41 1.21
CA SER A 165 24.47 -33.70 -0.04
C SER A 165 25.61 -34.33 -0.83
N ALA A 166 25.85 -35.64 -0.72
CA ALA A 166 26.97 -36.33 -1.36
C ALA A 166 26.51 -37.54 -2.18
N CYS A 167 27.34 -37.94 -3.14
CA CYS A 167 27.15 -39.17 -3.92
C CYS A 167 28.52 -39.76 -4.31
N THR A 168 28.52 -40.92 -4.96
CA THR A 168 29.78 -41.54 -5.43
C THR A 168 30.56 -40.65 -6.40
N ALA A 169 29.87 -39.85 -7.22
CA ALA A 169 30.50 -38.89 -8.14
C ALA A 169 31.09 -37.66 -7.42
N TYR A 170 30.47 -37.25 -6.31
CA TYR A 170 30.85 -36.07 -5.54
C TYR A 170 30.87 -36.39 -4.04
N PRO A 171 31.93 -37.06 -3.54
CA PRO A 171 32.03 -37.48 -2.14
C PRO A 171 32.14 -36.30 -1.17
N ASP A 172 32.71 -35.18 -1.60
CA ASP A 172 32.88 -33.96 -0.80
C ASP A 172 31.67 -33.01 -0.88
N GLY A 173 30.66 -33.34 -1.68
CA GLY A 173 29.45 -32.55 -1.84
C GLY A 173 29.05 -32.34 -3.30
N ILE A 174 27.79 -32.63 -3.62
CA ILE A 174 27.18 -32.44 -4.93
C ILE A 174 27.11 -30.93 -5.21
N LEU A 175 27.48 -30.55 -6.44
CA LEU A 175 27.44 -29.17 -6.90
C LEU A 175 26.03 -28.59 -6.75
N THR A 176 25.96 -27.33 -6.28
CA THR A 176 24.69 -26.63 -6.09
C THR A 176 23.86 -26.58 -7.36
N GLY A 177 24.49 -26.42 -8.54
CA GLY A 177 23.79 -26.43 -9.82
C GLY A 177 23.09 -27.76 -10.14
N ILE A 178 23.64 -28.90 -9.71
CA ILE A 178 22.96 -30.21 -9.86
C ILE A 178 21.81 -30.32 -8.85
N MET A 179 22.02 -29.84 -7.62
CA MET A 179 21.00 -29.84 -6.56
C MET A 179 19.84 -28.86 -6.79
N SER A 180 20.05 -27.78 -7.56
CA SER A 180 19.02 -26.82 -7.96
C SER A 180 18.34 -27.17 -9.29
N GLY A 181 18.84 -28.19 -10.00
CA GLY A 181 18.35 -28.57 -11.33
C GLY A 181 18.87 -27.69 -12.48
N GLU A 182 19.81 -26.79 -12.23
CA GLU A 182 20.49 -25.97 -13.26
C GLU A 182 21.44 -26.79 -14.14
N LEU A 183 22.03 -27.86 -13.58
CA LEU A 183 22.95 -28.76 -14.28
C LEU A 183 22.32 -30.15 -14.38
N ASP A 184 22.08 -30.61 -15.61
CA ASP A 184 21.67 -31.97 -15.88
C ASP A 184 22.88 -32.91 -15.79
N HIS A 185 22.85 -33.82 -14.82
CA HIS A 185 23.93 -34.78 -14.64
C HIS A 185 23.67 -36.11 -15.37
N SER A 186 22.72 -36.14 -16.31
CA SER A 186 22.62 -37.21 -17.32
C SER A 186 23.83 -37.20 -18.28
N GLU A 187 24.51 -36.07 -18.40
CA GLU A 187 25.75 -35.91 -19.15
C GLU A 187 26.98 -35.86 -18.23
N PRO A 188 28.18 -36.24 -18.72
CA PRO A 188 29.42 -36.13 -17.96
C PRO A 188 29.76 -34.68 -17.61
N LEU A 189 30.09 -34.43 -16.35
CA LEU A 189 30.45 -33.11 -15.83
C LEU A 189 31.89 -33.11 -15.27
N PRO A 190 32.62 -31.98 -15.33
CA PRO A 190 33.94 -31.89 -14.74
C PRO A 190 33.93 -32.24 -13.24
N GLY A 191 34.70 -33.27 -12.86
CA GLY A 191 34.82 -33.70 -11.47
C GLY A 191 33.87 -34.82 -11.05
N ASP A 192 33.06 -35.36 -11.95
CA ASP A 192 32.12 -36.47 -11.66
C ASP A 192 32.77 -37.87 -11.59
N HIS A 193 34.10 -37.93 -11.76
CA HIS A 193 34.88 -39.18 -11.80
C HIS A 193 34.37 -40.21 -12.83
N GLY A 194 33.70 -39.76 -13.90
CA GLY A 194 33.11 -40.61 -14.93
C GLY A 194 31.79 -41.26 -14.54
N ILE A 195 31.15 -40.81 -13.46
CA ILE A 195 29.88 -41.33 -12.96
C ILE A 195 28.77 -40.34 -13.29
N THR A 196 27.80 -40.75 -14.11
CA THR A 196 26.62 -39.93 -14.45
C THR A 196 25.36 -40.38 -13.70
N TYR A 197 24.28 -39.62 -13.85
CA TYR A 197 22.97 -39.96 -13.31
C TYR A 197 22.50 -41.34 -13.78
N MET A 198 22.02 -42.14 -12.82
CA MET A 198 21.39 -43.42 -13.08
C MET A 198 20.14 -43.55 -12.20
N ALA A 199 18.97 -43.66 -12.80
CA ALA A 199 17.71 -43.79 -12.08
C ALA A 199 17.66 -45.09 -11.25
N LYS A 200 17.14 -45.03 -10.02
CA LYS A 200 16.78 -46.22 -9.24
C LYS A 200 15.72 -47.02 -10.00
N ALA A 201 15.90 -48.32 -10.11
CA ALA A 201 14.85 -49.20 -10.62
C ALA A 201 13.65 -49.16 -9.64
N HIS A 202 12.46 -48.90 -10.18
CA HIS A 202 11.19 -48.93 -9.44
C HIS A 202 10.76 -50.36 -9.13
#